data_AF-A0A357ZBY9-F1
#
_entry.id   AF-A0A357ZBY9-F1
#
_cell.length_a   1.000
_cell.length_b   1.000
_cell.length_c   1.000
_cell.angle_alpha   90.00
_cell.angle_beta   90.00
_cell.angle_gamma   90.00
#
_symmetry.space_group_name_H-M   'P 1'
#
loop_
_entity.id
_entity.type
_entity.pdbx_description
1 polymer ?
#
loop_
_entity_poly.entity_id
_entity_poly.type
_entity_poly.pdbx_seq_one_letter_code
_entity_poly.pdbx_strand_id
1 'polypeptide(L)' 'MEWKGPIAGINEMRRHYANYLRGLPNIKEYRNKLVRITDPKEVETILDEIKETYKDMVIESGHIVLENYHEHCPIN' A
#
# COMPACT_ATOMS: atom_id res chain seq x y z
N MET A 1 -13.50 -27.44 5.18
CA MET A 1 -12.60 -26.34 4.83
C MET A 1 -12.96 -25.91 3.43
N GLU A 2 -13.95 -25.01 3.32
CA GLU A 2 -14.42 -24.53 2.03
C GLU A 2 -13.42 -23.50 1.52
N TRP A 3 -12.70 -23.85 0.46
CA TRP A 3 -11.77 -22.95 -0.20
C TRP A 3 -12.60 -21.81 -0.79
N LYS A 4 -12.69 -20.70 -0.06
CA LYS A 4 -13.42 -19.51 -0.52
C LYS A 4 -12.79 -19.11 -1.86
N GLY A 5 -13.58 -19.18 -2.93
CA GLY A 5 -13.10 -19.04 -4.30
C GLY A 5 -12.35 -17.73 -4.59
N PRO A 6 -11.86 -17.54 -5.84
CA PRO A 6 -10.94 -16.45 -6.21
C PRO A 6 -11.43 -15.04 -5.82
N ILE A 7 -12.75 -14.82 -5.81
CA ILE A 7 -13.38 -13.55 -5.44
C ILE A 7 -13.15 -13.19 -3.96
N ALA A 8 -13.14 -14.20 -3.07
CA ALA A 8 -12.92 -13.97 -1.65
C ALA A 8 -11.48 -13.51 -1.39
N GLY A 9 -10.50 -14.15 -2.05
CA GLY A 9 -9.10 -13.73 -1.98
C GLY A 9 -8.91 -12.29 -2.44
N ILE A 10 -9.54 -11.90 -3.55
CA ILE A 10 -9.47 -10.51 -4.05
C ILE A 10 -10.09 -9.53 -3.04
N ASN A 11 -11.24 -9.86 -2.45
CA ASN A 11 -11.86 -9.01 -1.45
C ASN A 11 -11.00 -8.82 -0.20
N GLU A 12 -10.28 -9.85 0.24
CA GLU A 12 -9.33 -9.74 1.35
C GLU A 12 -8.15 -8.83 0.98
N MET A 13 -7.65 -8.91 -0.24
CA MET A 13 -6.54 -8.07 -0.70
C MET A 13 -6.89 -6.58 -0.77
N ARG A 14 -8.15 -6.21 -1.02
CA ARG A 14 -8.58 -4.82 -1.19
C ARG A 14 -8.20 -3.89 -0.03
N ARG A 15 -8.31 -4.37 1.21
CA ARG A 15 -7.96 -3.56 2.40
C ARG A 15 -6.46 -3.32 2.54
N HIS A 16 -5.63 -4.14 1.89
CA HIS A 16 -4.17 -4.08 2.00
C HIS A 16 -3.54 -3.13 0.97
N TYR A 17 -4.18 -2.88 -0.17
CA TYR A 17 -3.63 -1.99 -1.21
C TYR A 17 -3.34 -0.57 -0.73
N ALA A 18 -4.14 -0.05 0.22
CA ALA A 18 -3.88 1.26 0.80
C ALA A 18 -2.53 1.33 1.54
N ASN A 19 -2.12 0.23 2.19
CA ASN A 19 -0.87 0.15 2.94
C ASN A 19 0.32 -0.17 2.02
N TYR A 20 0.17 -1.12 1.10
CA TYR A 20 1.26 -1.52 0.19
C TYR A 20 1.67 -0.41 -0.76
N LEU A 21 0.72 0.39 -1.21
CA LEU A 21 0.95 1.44 -2.19
C LEU A 21 1.05 2.82 -1.52
N ARG A 22 1.36 2.85 -0.22
CA ARG A 22 1.53 4.08 0.54
C ARG A 22 2.83 4.78 0.13
N GLY A 23 2.77 6.09 -0.03
CA GLY A 23 3.94 6.91 -0.42
C GLY A 23 4.11 7.11 -1.93
N LEU A 24 3.36 6.36 -2.75
CA LEU A 24 3.37 6.55 -4.21
C LEU A 24 2.52 7.77 -4.61
N PRO A 25 3.04 8.69 -5.45
CA PRO A 25 2.31 9.86 -5.92
C PRO A 25 1.22 9.43 -6.91
N ASN A 26 0.07 10.13 -6.92
CA ASN A 26 -1.07 9.84 -7.80
C ASN A 26 -1.67 8.42 -7.69
N ILE A 27 -1.33 7.68 -6.63
CA ILE A 27 -1.77 6.29 -6.43
C ILE A 27 -3.26 6.11 -6.07
N LYS A 28 -4.00 7.21 -5.88
CA LYS A 28 -5.45 7.18 -5.58
C LYS A 28 -6.25 6.56 -6.73
N GLU A 29 -5.90 6.89 -7.96
CA GLU A 29 -6.57 6.39 -9.17
C GLU A 29 -6.40 4.87 -9.30
N TYR A 30 -5.17 4.38 -9.10
CA TYR A 30 -4.84 2.97 -9.06
C TYR A 30 -5.60 2.21 -7.97
N ARG A 31 -5.62 2.74 -6.74
CA ARG A 31 -6.37 2.13 -5.63
C ARG A 31 -7.87 2.03 -5.94
N ASN A 32 -8.46 3.07 -6.51
CA ASN A 32 -9.87 3.06 -6.92
C ASN A 32 -10.16 2.01 -8.00
N LYS A 33 -9.25 1.78 -8.95
CA LYS A 33 -9.39 0.71 -9.95
C LYS A 33 -9.31 -0.68 -9.30
N LEU A 34 -8.29 -0.92 -8.47
CA LEU A 34 -8.04 -2.22 -7.81
C LEU A 34 -9.19 -2.67 -6.91
N VAL A 35 -9.92 -1.75 -6.26
CA VAL A 35 -11.08 -2.10 -5.42
C VAL A 35 -12.37 -2.38 -6.21
N ARG A 36 -12.43 -2.01 -7.49
CA ARG A 36 -13.62 -2.21 -8.34
C ARG A 36 -13.57 -3.53 -9.09
N ILE A 37 -12.39 -3.90 -9.57
CA ILE A 37 -12.20 -5.14 -10.34
C ILE A 37 -12.30 -6.38 -9.44
N THR A 38 -12.82 -7.47 -10.02
CA THR A 38 -13.00 -8.77 -9.34
C THR A 38 -12.33 -9.92 -10.11
N ASP A 39 -11.77 -9.62 -11.29
CA ASP A 39 -11.00 -10.58 -12.06
C ASP A 39 -9.53 -10.55 -11.61
N PRO A 40 -8.93 -11.69 -11.25
CA PRO A 40 -7.56 -11.74 -10.77
C PRO A 40 -6.53 -11.31 -11.84
N LYS A 41 -6.76 -11.61 -13.13
CA LYS A 41 -5.80 -11.28 -14.18
C LYS A 41 -5.75 -9.77 -14.43
N GLU A 42 -6.90 -9.10 -14.35
CA GLU A 42 -6.94 -7.64 -14.41
C GLU A 42 -6.20 -7.00 -13.23
N VAL A 43 -6.32 -7.58 -12.02
CA VAL A 43 -5.57 -7.10 -10.84
C VAL A 43 -4.08 -7.22 -11.11
N GLU A 44 -3.61 -8.37 -11.58
CA GLU A 44 -2.21 -8.60 -11.92
C GLU A 44 -1.71 -7.61 -12.98
N THR A 45 -2.51 -7.32 -13.99
CA THR A 45 -2.16 -6.37 -15.07
C THR A 45 -1.97 -4.96 -14.53
N ILE A 46 -2.87 -4.49 -13.65
CA ILE A 46 -2.76 -3.17 -13.02
C ILE A 46 -1.54 -3.11 -12.07
N LEU A 47 -1.26 -4.19 -11.34
CA LEU A 47 -0.09 -4.25 -10.46
C LEU A 47 1.22 -4.19 -11.27
N ASP A 48 1.27 -4.81 -12.45
CA ASP A 48 2.42 -4.73 -13.35
C ASP A 48 2.59 -3.30 -13.90
N GLU A 49 1.50 -2.63 -14.29
CA GLU A 49 1.52 -1.22 -14.70
C GLU A 49 2.06 -0.31 -13.58
N ILE A 50 1.62 -0.51 -12.33
CA ILE A 50 2.13 0.22 -11.17
C ILE A 50 3.64 -0.03 -11.03
N LYS A 51 4.07 -1.30 -11.12
CA LYS A 51 5.48 -1.67 -10.97
C LYS A 51 6.36 -0.97 -12.02
N GLU A 52 5.93 -0.93 -13.27
CA GLU A 52 6.66 -0.25 -14.34
C GLU A 52 6.62 1.28 -14.17
N THR A 53 5.47 1.84 -13.78
CA THR A 53 5.30 3.30 -13.60
C THR A 53 6.19 3.85 -12.48
N TYR A 54 6.37 3.12 -11.39
CA TYR A 54 7.15 3.56 -10.22
C TYR A 54 8.52 2.88 -10.13
N LYS A 55 8.98 2.20 -11.18
CA LYS A 55 10.24 1.43 -11.20
C LYS A 55 11.46 2.26 -10.81
N ASP A 56 11.54 3.48 -11.30
CA ASP A 56 12.66 4.39 -11.07
C ASP A 56 12.42 5.34 -9.89
N MET A 57 11.33 5.13 -9.14
CA MET A 57 11.00 5.95 -7.97
C MET A 57 11.74 5.44 -6.73
N VAL A 58 12.45 6.35 -6.07
CA VAL A 58 13.04 6.10 -4.74
C VAL A 58 12.10 6.67 -3.68
N ILE A 59 11.57 5.80 -2.81
CA ILE A 59 10.81 6.23 -1.64
C ILE A 59 11.79 6.45 -0.50
N GLU A 60 11.98 7.70 -0.09
CA GLU A 60 12.78 8.02 1.09
C GLU A 60 12.04 7.57 2.35
N SER A 61 12.63 6.65 3.11
CA SER A 61 12.12 6.32 4.44
C SER A 61 12.38 7.52 5.36
N GLY A 62 11.33 8.05 5.98
CA GLY A 62 11.48 9.11 6.98
C GLY A 62 12.46 8.68 8.08
N HIS A 63 13.42 9.55 8.40
CA HIS A 63 14.42 9.34 9.44
C HIS A 63 13.71 9.07 10.78
N ILE A 64 13.92 7.90 11.36
CA ILE A 64 13.43 7.59 12.72
C ILE A 64 14.31 8.38 13.69
N VAL A 65 13.78 9.48 14.25
CA VAL A 65 14.47 10.25 15.27
C VAL A 65 14.18 9.61 16.63
N LEU A 66 15.24 9.21 17.35
CA LEU A 66 15.16 8.83 18.76
C LEU A 66 15.33 10.11 19.60
N GLU A 67 14.24 10.83 19.85
CA GLU A 67 14.26 11.99 20.74
C GLU A 67 14.20 11.53 22.20
N ASN A 68 15.14 11.98 23.03
CA ASN A 68 15.13 11.69 24.45
C ASN A 68 14.17 12.64 25.16
N TYR A 69 12.98 12.15 25.51
CA TYR A 69 11.93 12.96 26.13
C TYR A 69 12.36 13.63 27.45
N HIS A 70 13.36 13.10 28.16
CA HIS A 70 13.85 13.70 29.41
C HIS A 70 14.59 15.04 29.20
N GLU A 71 15.08 15.34 28.00
CA GLU A 71 15.75 16.61 27.70
C GLU A 71 14.78 17.80 27.70
N HIS A 72 13.47 17.54 27.59
CA HIS A 72 12.40 18.54 27.64
C HIS A 72 11.56 18.44 28.92
N CYS A 73 11.99 17.66 29.91
CA CYS A 73 11.21 17.50 31.14
C CYS A 73 11.33 18.75 32.01
N PRO A 74 10.23 19.43 32.37
CA PRO A 74 10.24 20.64 33.20
C PRO A 74 10.42 20.35 34.71
N ILE A 75 10.82 19.14 35.09
CA ILE A 75 11.05 18.79 36.49
C ILE A 75 12.48 19.20 36.88
N ASN A 76 12.58 20.22 37.73
CA ASN A 76 13.80 20.57 38.47
C ASN A 76 14.06 19.56 39.59
#